data_AF-A0A959ELT9-F1
#
_entry.id   AF-A0A959ELT9-F1
#
_cell.length_a   1.000
_cell.length_b   1.000
_cell.length_c   1.000
_cell.angle_alpha   90.00
_cell.angle_beta   90.00
_cell.angle_gamma   90.00
#
_symmetry.space_group_name_H-M   'P 1'
#
loop_
_entity.id
_entity.type
_entity.pdbx_description
1 polymer ?
#
loop_
_entity_poly.entity_id
_entity_poly.type
_entity_poly.pdbx_seq_one_letter_code
_entity_poly.pdbx_strand_id
1 'polypeptide(L)'
;MSNKSIGLVLGPALFLATLLFFRPEGLSEEGRAVLACTLWVAVWWILEVMPIAVTALLPIILFPLTGALDLDTTTASFGHRYIFL
;
A
#
# COMPACT_ATOMS: atom_id res chain seq x y z
N MET A 1 1.74 20.35 14.15
CA MET A 1 1.46 19.68 12.85
C MET A 1 0.17 18.91 13.01
N SER A 2 -0.75 18.93 12.04
CA SER A 2 -1.97 18.13 12.16
C SER A 2 -1.66 16.64 11.93
N ASN A 3 -2.47 15.74 12.48
CA ASN A 3 -2.31 14.28 12.30
C ASN A 3 -2.25 13.89 10.80
N LYS A 4 -2.99 14.61 9.95
CA LYS A 4 -3.00 14.40 8.49
C LYS A 4 -1.67 14.73 7.84
N SER A 5 -1.03 15.83 8.24
CA SER A 5 0.29 16.21 7.69
C SER A 5 1.37 15.20 8.06
N ILE A 6 1.29 14.63 9.26
CA ILE A 6 2.20 13.57 9.70
C ILE A 6 1.96 12.30 8.87
N GLY A 7 0.70 11.86 8.74
CA GLY A 7 0.34 10.67 7.98
C GLY A 7 0.70 10.74 6.50
N LEU A 8 0.56 11.92 5.88
CA LEU A 8 0.91 12.14 4.48
C LEU A 8 2.37 11.80 4.17
N VAL A 9 3.28 12.09 5.10
CA VAL A 9 4.72 11.79 4.96
C VAL A 9 5.05 10.40 5.51
N LEU A 10 4.42 10.01 6.62
CA LEU A 10 4.72 8.77 7.32
C LEU A 10 4.43 7.52 6.48
N GLY A 11 3.33 7.51 5.71
CA GLY A 11 3.00 6.39 4.81
C GLY A 11 4.09 6.12 3.76
N PRO A 12 4.42 7.08 2.88
CA PRO A 12 5.52 6.95 1.92
C PRO A 12 6.87 6.68 2.58
N ALA A 13 7.15 7.31 3.73
CA ALA A 13 8.41 7.10 4.44
C ALA A 13 8.54 5.65 4.94
N LEU A 14 7.48 5.07 5.51
CA LEU A 14 7.48 3.67 5.93
C LEU A 14 7.58 2.72 4.73
N PHE A 15 6.89 3.00 3.64
CA PHE A 15 7.01 2.24 2.41
C PHE A 15 8.48 2.14 1.94
N LEU A 16 9.14 3.30 1.81
CA LEU A 16 10.55 3.35 1.40
C LEU A 16 11.47 2.68 2.43
N ALA A 17 11.24 2.93 3.72
CA ALA A 17 12.05 2.34 4.79
C ALA A 17 11.95 0.80 4.78
N THR A 18 10.76 0.23 4.58
CA THR A 18 10.55 -1.21 4.47
C THR A 18 11.25 -1.78 3.24
N LEU A 19 11.13 -1.15 2.07
CA LEU A 19 11.80 -1.64 0.86
C LEU A 19 13.33 -1.59 0.97
N LEU A 20 13.89 -0.55 1.60
CA LEU A 20 15.32 -0.32 1.65
C LEU A 20 16.02 -1.06 2.80
N PHE A 21 15.39 -1.14 3.97
CA PHE A 21 16.07 -1.57 5.20
C PHE A 21 15.49 -2.86 5.80
N PHE A 22 14.27 -3.27 5.44
CA PHE A 22 13.64 -4.44 6.05
C PHE A 22 13.81 -5.69 5.18
N ARG A 23 14.77 -6.55 5.53
CA ARG A 23 15.08 -7.79 4.80
C ARG A 23 15.11 -9.00 5.75
N PRO A 24 13.96 -9.41 6.31
CA PRO A 24 13.91 -10.59 7.17
C PRO A 24 14.18 -11.85 6.35
N GLU A 25 14.80 -12.84 6.97
CA GLU A 25 14.99 -14.15 6.35
C GLU A 25 13.64 -14.82 6.06
N GLY A 26 13.51 -15.42 4.88
CA GLY A 26 12.30 -16.13 4.46
C GLY A 26 11.19 -15.27 3.85
N LEU A 27 11.34 -13.94 3.79
CA LEU A 27 10.39 -13.08 3.07
C LEU A 27 10.87 -12.81 1.64
N SER A 28 10.01 -13.10 0.66
CA SER A 28 10.32 -12.80 -0.75
C SER A 28 10.33 -11.29 -1.02
N GLU A 29 10.91 -10.88 -2.15
CA GLU A 29 10.97 -9.48 -2.53
C GLU A 29 9.57 -8.90 -2.80
N GLU A 30 8.71 -9.70 -3.42
CA GLU A 30 7.30 -9.38 -3.68
C GLU A 30 6.55 -9.27 -2.35
N GLY A 31 6.76 -10.20 -1.42
CA GLY A 31 6.16 -10.16 -0.08
C GLY A 31 6.58 -8.91 0.71
N ARG A 32 7.84 -8.50 0.60
CA ARG A 32 8.35 -7.24 1.18
C ARG A 32 7.67 -6.02 0.57
N ALA A 33 7.44 -6.01 -0.74
CA ALA A 33 6.75 -4.93 -1.42
C ALA A 33 5.25 -4.85 -1.06
N VAL A 34 4.58 -6.00 -0.94
CA VAL A 34 3.21 -6.08 -0.42
C VAL A 34 3.15 -5.50 1.00
N LEU A 35 4.06 -5.93 1.90
CA LEU A 35 4.14 -5.40 3.26
C LEU A 35 4.34 -3.89 3.30
N ALA A 36 5.28 -3.36 2.50
CA ALA A 36 5.54 -1.93 2.41
C ALA A 36 4.28 -1.15 2.01
N CYS A 37 3.55 -1.64 0.99
CA CYS A 37 2.29 -1.05 0.53
C CYS A 37 1.21 -1.13 1.62
N THR A 38 1.08 -2.26 2.31
CA THR A 38 0.12 -2.45 3.41
C THR A 38 0.36 -1.44 4.52
N LEU A 39 1.61 -1.19 4.89
CA LEU A 39 1.96 -0.20 5.93
C LEU A 39 1.53 1.21 5.52
N TRP A 40 1.74 1.61 4.26
CA TRP A 40 1.28 2.91 3.77
C TRP A 40 -0.25 3.01 3.86
N VAL A 41 -0.98 2.04 3.31
CA VAL A 41 -2.44 2.01 3.34
C VAL A 41 -2.98 2.07 4.77
N ALA A 42 -2.40 1.29 5.69
CA ALA A 42 -2.79 1.26 7.10
C ALA A 42 -2.61 2.63 7.77
N VAL A 43 -1.47 3.29 7.56
CA VAL A 43 -1.19 4.61 8.13
C VAL A 43 -2.19 5.65 7.61
N TRP A 44 -2.48 5.64 6.30
CA TRP A 44 -3.39 6.60 5.70
C TRP A 44 -4.85 6.37 6.11
N TRP A 45 -5.27 5.12 6.34
CA TRP A 45 -6.58 4.82 6.90
C TRP A 45 -6.69 5.24 8.37
N ILE A 46 -5.72 4.88 9.22
CA ILE A 46 -5.74 5.20 10.66
C ILE A 46 -5.72 6.71 10.90
N LEU A 47 -4.93 7.45 10.11
CA LEU A 47 -4.80 8.89 10.25
C LEU A 47 -5.76 9.69 9.36
N GLU A 48 -6.65 8.99 8.64
CA GLU A 48 -7.66 9.58 7.74
C GLU A 48 -7.07 10.66 6.82
N VAL A 49 -5.90 10.37 6.24
CA VAL A 49 -5.12 11.32 5.43
C VAL A 49 -5.90 11.70 4.16
N MET A 50 -6.55 10.70 3.54
CA MET A 50 -7.35 10.80 2.31
C MET A 50 -8.65 10.00 2.46
N PRO A 51 -9.67 10.24 1.62
CA PRO A 51 -10.87 9.39 1.59
C PRO A 51 -10.51 7.92 1.46
N ILE A 52 -11.21 7.04 2.18
CA ILE A 52 -10.92 5.60 2.26
C ILE A 52 -10.78 4.98 0.86
N ALA A 53 -11.66 5.36 -0.08
CA ALA A 53 -11.62 4.89 -1.46
C ALA A 53 -10.33 5.28 -2.20
N VAL A 54 -9.82 6.49 -1.99
CA VAL A 54 -8.57 6.94 -2.64
C VAL A 54 -7.38 6.15 -2.10
N THR A 55 -7.29 5.97 -0.78
CA THR A 55 -6.24 5.15 -0.15
C THR A 55 -6.31 3.70 -0.61
N ALA A 56 -7.52 3.14 -0.78
CA ALA A 56 -7.71 1.77 -1.24
C ALA A 56 -7.19 1.53 -2.66
N LEU A 57 -7.04 2.57 -3.49
CA LEU A 57 -6.51 2.45 -4.86
C LEU A 57 -4.98 2.45 -4.93
N LEU A 58 -4.26 2.78 -3.84
CA LEU A 58 -2.79 2.79 -3.83
C LEU A 58 -2.14 1.49 -4.34
N PRO A 59 -2.62 0.28 -3.98
CA PRO A 59 -2.03 -0.98 -4.45
C PRO A 59 -1.99 -1.11 -5.97
N ILE A 60 -2.99 -0.56 -6.68
CA ILE A 60 -3.06 -0.58 -8.16
C ILE A 60 -1.83 0.06 -8.78
N ILE A 61 -1.25 1.05 -8.11
CA ILE A 61 -0.04 1.75 -8.56
C ILE A 61 1.20 1.11 -7.95
N LEU A 62 1.19 0.84 -6.64
CA LEU A 62 2.38 0.43 -5.92
C LEU A 62 2.82 -1.00 -6.24
N PHE A 63 1.90 -1.94 -6.48
CA PHE A 63 2.27 -3.32 -6.78
C PHE A 63 2.98 -3.46 -8.14
N PRO A 64 2.46 -2.90 -9.26
CA PRO A 64 3.16 -2.98 -10.53
C PRO A 64 4.50 -2.24 -10.51
N LEU A 65 4.59 -1.10 -9.81
CA LEU A 65 5.84 -0.34 -9.70
C LEU A 65 6.94 -1.09 -8.93
N THR A 66 6.56 -1.95 -8.00
CA THR A 66 7.49 -2.74 -7.19
C THR A 66 7.73 -4.15 -7.73
N GLY A 67 6.97 -4.57 -8.75
CA GLY A 67 6.99 -5.94 -9.25
C GLY A 67 6.28 -6.95 -8.35
N ALA A 68 5.52 -6.49 -7.35
CA ALA A 68 4.85 -7.38 -6.40
C ALA A 68 3.72 -8.19 -7.06
N LEU A 69 2.92 -7.52 -7.89
CA LEU A 69 1.85 -8.08 -8.71
C LEU A 69 1.70 -7.24 -9.98
N ASP A 70 1.28 -7.86 -11.07
CA ASP A 70 0.95 -7.14 -12.30
C ASP A 70 -0.37 -6.36 -12.17
N LEU A 71 -0.61 -5.44 -13.11
CA LEU A 71 -1.76 -4.55 -13.10
C LEU A 71 -3.09 -5.30 -13.22
N ASP A 72 -3.15 -6.34 -14.07
CA ASP A 72 -4.37 -7.10 -14.33
C ASP A 72 -4.76 -7.88 -13.06
N THR A 73 -3.80 -8.57 -12.45
CA THR A 73 -4.00 -9.31 -11.20
C THR A 73 -4.39 -8.37 -10.05
N THR A 74 -3.76 -7.20 -9.95
CA THR A 74 -4.07 -6.24 -8.89
C THR A 74 -5.47 -5.64 -9.04
N THR A 75 -5.86 -5.26 -10.26
CA THR A 75 -7.16 -4.62 -10.52
C THR A 75 -8.33 -5.59 -10.48
N ALA A 76 -8.10 -6.88 -10.73
CA ALA A 76 -9.13 -7.92 -10.62
C ALA A 76 -9.85 -7.92 -9.26
N SER A 77 -9.14 -7.58 -8.18
CA SER A 77 -9.71 -7.47 -6.83
C SER A 77 -10.74 -6.34 -6.67
N PHE A 78 -10.63 -5.29 -7.48
CA PHE A 78 -11.56 -4.14 -7.50
C PHE A 78 -12.78 -4.38 -8.39
N GLY A 79 -12.72 -5.38 -9.26
CA GLY A 79 -13.83 -5.83 -10.10
C GLY A 79 -14.65 -6.99 -9.49
N HIS A 80 -14.38 -7.37 -8.24
CA HIS A 80 -15.00 -8.54 -7.64
C HIS A 80 -16.52 -8.37 -7.46
N ARG A 81 -17.30 -9.42 -7.73
CA ARG A 81 -18.78 -9.40 -7.68
C ARG A 81 -19.33 -8.75 -6.39
N TYR A 82 -18.72 -9.03 -5.24
CA TYR A 82 -19.18 -8.49 -3.95
C TYR A 82 -19.06 -6.97 -3.81
N ILE A 83 -18.33 -6.28 -4.68
CA ILE A 83 -18.26 -4.82 -4.71
C ILE A 83 -19.55 -4.21 -5.31
N PHE A 84 -20.26 -4.97 -6.14
CA PHE A 84 -21.42 -4.50 -6.91
C PHE A 84 -22.76 -5.12 -6.44
N LEU A 85 -22.77 -5.81 -5.30
CA LEU A 85 -23.95 -6.38 -4.66
C LEU A 85 -24.29 -5.59 -3.41
#